data_AF-A0A5K1F5Z2-F1
#
_entry.id   AF-A0A5K1F5Z2-F1
#
_cell.length_a   1.000
_cell.length_b   1.000
_cell.length_c   1.000
_cell.angle_alpha   90.00
_cell.angle_beta   90.00
_cell.angle_gamma   90.00
#
_symmetry.space_group_name_H-M   'P 1'
#
loop_
_entity.id
_entity.type
_entity.pdbx_description
1 polymer ?
#
loop_
_entity_poly.entity_id
_entity_poly.type
_entity_poly.pdbx_seq_one_letter_code
_entity_poly.pdbx_strand_id
1 'polypeptide(L)' 'CYAGWYGTCPGLKVLSPYSSEDARGLLKAAIRDPDPVVFLENEL' A
#
# COMPACT_ATOMS: atom_id res chain seq x y z
N CYS A 1 4.27 4.90 12.18
CA CYS A 1 3.89 4.06 11.03
C CYS A 1 2.37 3.84 11.06
N TYR A 2 1.64 4.26 10.02
CA TYR A 2 0.17 4.12 9.96
C TYR A 2 -0.30 2.71 9.57
N ALA A 3 0.61 1.82 9.18
CA ALA A 3 0.29 0.47 8.72
C ALA A 3 -0.49 -0.35 9.76
N GLY A 4 -0.21 -0.18 11.05
CA GLY A 4 -0.91 -0.90 12.10
C GLY A 4 -2.40 -0.55 12.19
N TRP A 5 -2.77 0.72 11.98
CA TRP A 5 -4.17 1.15 12.05
C TRP A 5 -4.97 0.59 10.87
N TYR A 6 -4.47 0.81 9.65
CA TYR A 6 -5.15 0.32 8.45
C TYR A 6 -5.10 -1.21 8.33
N GLY A 7 -4.04 -1.85 8.80
CA GLY A 7 -3.89 -3.32 8.75
C GLY A 7 -4.78 -4.07 9.73
N THR A 8 -5.39 -3.37 10.70
CA THR A 8 -6.35 -3.98 11.63
C THR A 8 -7.76 -4.03 11.05
N CYS A 9 -8.05 -3.29 9.97
CA CYS A 9 -9.35 -3.28 9.30
C CYS A 9 -9.45 -4.46 8.31
N PRO A 10 -10.32 -5.45 8.56
CA PRO A 10 -10.49 -6.58 7.63
C PRO A 10 -11.01 -6.12 6.27
N GLY A 11 -10.50 -6.71 5.20
CA GLY A 11 -10.88 -6.37 3.82
C GLY A 11 -10.09 -5.21 3.20
N LEU A 12 -9.22 -4.55 3.96
CA LEU A 12 -8.24 -3.61 3.41
C LEU A 12 -6.91 -4.31 3.13
N LYS A 13 -6.33 -4.05 1.96
CA LYS A 13 -4.94 -4.38 1.65
C LYS A 13 -4.07 -3.17 1.94
N VAL A 14 -2.99 -3.32 2.69
CA VAL A 14 -2.12 -2.20 3.09
C VAL A 14 -0.70 -2.44 2.60
N LEU A 15 -0.16 -1.48 1.85
CA LEU A 15 1.17 -1.53 1.24
C LEU A 15 2.02 -0.35 1.74
N SER A 16 3.33 -0.57 1.91
CA SER A 16 4.31 0.46 2.27
C SER A 16 5.58 0.23 1.46
N PRO A 17 5.76 0.89 0.30
CA PRO A 17 6.97 0.75 -0.52
C PRO A 17 8.20 1.34 0.17
N TYR A 18 9.39 0.87 -0.22
CA TYR A 18 10.68 1.41 0.25
C TYR A 18 11.55 1.89 -0.90
N SER A 19 11.69 1.10 -1.97
CA SER A 19 12.49 1.49 -3.14
C SER A 19 11.63 2.07 -4.27
N SER A 20 12.26 2.75 -5.24
CA SER A 20 11.58 3.24 -6.44
C SER A 20 10.98 2.12 -7.30
N GLU A 21 11.59 0.93 -7.27
CA GLU A 21 11.05 -0.25 -7.95
C GLU A 21 9.78 -0.74 -7.25
N ASP A 22 9.79 -0.81 -5.92
CA ASP A 22 8.63 -1.18 -5.12
C ASP A 22 7.48 -0.20 -5.34
N ALA A 23 7.74 1.11 -5.27
CA ALA A 23 6.73 2.13 -5.46
C ALA A 23 6.05 1.98 -6.84
N ARG A 24 6.83 1.83 -7.91
CA ARG A 24 6.31 1.67 -9.26
C ARG A 24 5.56 0.35 -9.45
N GLY A 25 6.08 -0.75 -8.93
CA GLY A 25 5.49 -2.08 -9.07
C GLY A 25 4.20 -2.22 -8.27
N LEU A 26 4.27 -1.89 -6.98
CA LEU A 26 3.17 -2.02 -6.05
C LEU A 26 2.04 -1.03 -6.34
N LEU A 27 2.32 0.20 -6.79
CA LEU A 27 1.27 1.15 -7.17
C LEU A 27 0.47 0.64 -8.38
N LYS A 28 1.14 0.06 -9.38
CA LYS A 28 0.45 -0.53 -10.53
C LYS A 28 -0.37 -1.75 -10.15
N ALA A 29 0.13 -2.57 -9.22
CA ALA A 29 -0.63 -3.69 -8.70
C ALA A 29 -1.87 -3.20 -7.93
N ALA A 30 -1.71 -2.19 -7.06
CA ALA A 30 -2.79 -1.60 -6.27
C ALA A 30 -3.92 -1.03 -7.13
N ILE A 31 -3.61 -0.32 -8.23
CA ILE A 31 -4.62 0.24 -9.14
C ILE A 31 -5.41 -0.85 -9.89
N ARG A 32 -4.79 -2.01 -10.12
CA ARG A 32 -5.40 -3.12 -10.87
C ARG A 32 -6.16 -4.10 -9.97
N ASP A 33 -6.01 -3.96 -8.67
CA ASP A 33 -6.64 -4.83 -7.70
C ASP A 33 -8.14 -4.49 -7.57
N PRO A 34 -9.04 -5.48 -7.58
CA PRO A 34 -10.48 -5.24 -7.43
C PRO A 34 -10.88 -4.86 -5.99
N ASP A 35 -10.02 -5.07 -5.00
CA ASP A 35 -10.26 -4.80 -3.59
C ASP A 35 -9.67 -3.44 -3.17
N PRO A 36 -10.16 -2.80 -2.08
CA PRO A 36 -9.62 -1.54 -1.60
C PRO A 36 -8.19 -1.68 -1.06
N VAL A 37 -7.28 -0.86 -1.62
CA VAL A 37 -5.86 -0.83 -1.26
C VAL A 37 -5.45 0.52 -0.67
N VAL A 38 -4.81 0.48 0.50
CA VAL A 38 -4.17 1.63 1.16
C VAL A 38 -2.68 1.61 0.84
N PHE A 39 -2.18 2.68 0.22
CA PHE A 39 -0.78 2.82 -0.19
C PHE A 39 -0.08 3.88 0.66
N LEU A 40 0.83 3.45 1.54
CA LEU A 40 1.53 4.31 2.50
C LEU A 40 2.90 4.72 1.94
N GLU A 41 2.90 5.80 1.16
CA GLU A 41 4.12 6.45 0.67
C GLU A 41 5.01 6.96 1.83
N ASN A 42 6.31 7.10 1.57
CA ASN A 42 7.26 7.74 2.47
C ASN A 42 7.80 9.02 1.83
N GLU A 43 7.76 10.14 2.56
CA GLU A 43 8.26 11.44 2.08
C GLU A 43 9.80 11.50 2.06
N LEU A 44 10.45 10.75 2.96
CA LEU A 44 11.89 10.81 3.23
C LEU A 44 12.70 9.72 2.52
#